data_AF-K1TUY3-F1
#
_entry.id   AF-K1TUY3-F1
#
_cell.length_a   1.000
_cell.length_b   1.000
_cell.length_c   1.000
_cell.angle_alpha   90.00
_cell.angle_beta   90.00
_cell.angle_gamma   90.00
#
_symmetry.space_group_name_H-M   'P 1'
#
loop_
_entity.id
_entity.type
_entity.pdbx_description
1 polymer ?
#
loop_
_entity_poly.entity_id
_entity_poly.type
_entity_poly.pdbx_seq_one_letter_code
_entity_poly.pdbx_strand_id
1 'polypeptide(L)'
;VFAANHSTMDCQASGWDAEWQRHAWKPDKGSLETAWRMSYRAVDRANRFLAGLETADASIFADSNSKTVYEAQARAIRGYNYLYLTKLFGRVPMLLTGETYTTSVGKARPESVDETYAAIEEDLSFGRDHLDWLPMNGEYGRITKGFCKAYLAELYMLKKDFTKAKTELKDIVDSGTYSLEPCFGNLHAWDTHWTKESVFEVMYHEQG
;
A
#
# COMPACT_ATOMS: atom_id res chain seq x y z
N VAL A 1 -23.59 -6.58 9.37
CA VAL A 1 -23.14 -6.67 7.96
C VAL A 1 -23.09 -5.24 7.44
N PHE A 2 -21.89 -4.66 7.32
CA PHE A 2 -21.71 -3.36 6.65
C PHE A 2 -21.43 -3.67 5.19
N ALA A 3 -22.45 -3.59 4.35
CA ALA A 3 -22.33 -3.79 2.92
C ALA A 3 -21.93 -2.46 2.27
N ALA A 4 -20.81 -2.50 1.55
CA ALA A 4 -20.33 -1.54 0.55
C ALA A 4 -20.04 -0.08 0.97
N ASN A 5 -18.82 0.33 0.62
CA ASN A 5 -18.27 1.68 0.46
C ASN A 5 -19.32 2.81 0.41
N HIS A 6 -19.53 3.48 1.55
CA HIS A 6 -20.19 4.78 1.56
C HIS A 6 -19.21 5.85 1.09
N SER A 7 -19.53 6.49 -0.04
CA SER A 7 -18.94 7.76 -0.41
C SER A 7 -19.41 8.82 0.59
N THR A 8 -18.45 9.42 1.29
CA THR A 8 -18.59 10.49 2.29
C THR A 8 -19.03 10.09 3.69
N MET A 9 -18.21 10.50 4.66
CA MET A 9 -18.34 10.35 6.11
C MET A 9 -19.54 11.16 6.65
N ASP A 10 -20.79 10.76 6.41
CA ASP A 10 -21.92 11.29 7.22
C ASP A 10 -23.23 10.48 7.12
N CYS A 11 -23.17 9.13 7.11
CA CYS A 11 -24.41 8.33 7.13
C CYS A 11 -24.88 8.01 8.56
N GLN A 12 -24.03 8.25 9.57
CA GLN A 12 -24.35 8.04 10.97
C GLN A 12 -23.82 9.21 11.81
N ALA A 13 -24.69 10.19 12.08
CA ALA A 13 -24.45 11.29 13.01
C ALA A 13 -24.42 10.81 14.47
N SER A 14 -23.63 9.77 14.77
CA SER A 14 -23.41 9.26 16.13
C SER A 14 -22.35 10.07 16.90
N GLY A 15 -21.77 11.11 16.28
CA GLY A 15 -20.77 11.99 16.87
C GLY A 15 -19.40 11.35 17.08
N TRP A 16 -19.20 10.12 16.59
CA TRP A 16 -17.93 9.39 16.68
C TRP A 16 -16.75 10.14 16.04
N ASP A 17 -17.06 10.99 15.07
CA ASP A 17 -16.13 11.79 14.29
C ASP A 17 -15.99 13.26 14.74
N ALA A 18 -16.76 13.69 15.75
CA ALA A 18 -16.79 15.09 16.20
C ALA A 18 -15.40 15.60 16.62
N GLU A 19 -14.58 14.73 17.22
CA GLU A 19 -13.19 15.05 17.58
C GLU A 19 -12.29 15.22 16.35
N TRP A 20 -12.54 14.46 15.28
CA TRP A 20 -11.82 14.57 14.01
C TRP A 20 -12.16 15.88 13.30
N GLN A 21 -13.45 16.23 13.23
CA GLN A 21 -13.91 17.47 12.61
C GLN A 21 -13.38 18.73 13.31
N ARG A 22 -13.17 18.67 14.63
CA ARG A 22 -12.70 19.81 15.45
C ARG A 22 -11.19 19.83 15.66
N HIS A 23 -10.46 18.89 15.07
CA HIS A 23 -9.03 18.68 15.32
C HIS A 23 -8.69 18.52 16.82
N ALA A 24 -9.58 17.89 17.58
CA ALA A 24 -9.49 17.72 19.04
C ALA A 24 -9.17 16.27 19.45
N TRP A 25 -8.64 15.45 18.53
CA TRP A 25 -8.24 14.08 18.84
C TRP A 25 -7.05 14.03 19.80
N LYS A 26 -7.03 12.97 20.61
CA LYS A 26 -5.99 12.73 21.61
C LYS A 26 -5.09 11.55 21.21
N PRO A 27 -3.89 11.43 21.80
CA PRO A 27 -2.98 10.31 21.51
C PRO A 27 -3.54 8.92 21.83
N ASP A 28 -4.50 8.82 22.76
CA ASP A 28 -5.13 7.58 23.22
C ASP A 28 -6.38 7.19 22.41
N LYS A 29 -6.64 7.87 21.29
CA LYS A 29 -7.78 7.52 20.42
C LYS A 29 -7.57 6.13 19.81
N GLY A 30 -8.43 5.18 20.14
CA GLY A 30 -8.30 3.77 19.70
C GLY A 30 -8.25 3.55 18.17
N SER A 31 -8.81 4.47 17.37
CA SER A 31 -8.69 4.41 15.90
C SER A 31 -7.26 4.69 15.41
N LEU A 32 -6.51 5.59 16.07
CA LEU A 32 -5.10 5.82 15.78
C LEU A 32 -4.26 4.59 16.14
N GLU A 33 -4.54 3.99 17.30
CA GLU A 33 -3.90 2.73 17.71
C GLU A 33 -4.18 1.60 16.71
N THR A 34 -5.43 1.49 16.23
CA THR A 34 -5.81 0.48 15.24
C THR A 34 -5.05 0.70 13.93
N ALA A 35 -5.01 1.93 13.41
CA ALA A 35 -4.26 2.26 12.19
C ALA A 35 -2.78 1.91 12.33
N TRP A 36 -2.16 2.25 13.46
CA TRP A 36 -0.77 1.91 13.78
C TRP A 36 -0.56 0.40 13.79
N ARG A 37 -1.33 -0.33 14.60
CA ARG A 37 -1.18 -1.78 14.79
C ARG A 37 -1.43 -2.58 13.51
N MET A 38 -2.40 -2.19 12.70
CA MET A 38 -2.70 -2.90 11.45
C MET A 38 -1.62 -2.70 10.40
N SER A 39 -1.12 -1.47 10.24
CA SER A 39 -0.05 -1.16 9.30
C SER A 39 1.22 -1.93 9.64
N TYR A 40 1.57 -1.93 10.92
CA TYR A 40 2.76 -2.62 11.39
C TYR A 40 2.65 -4.14 11.43
N ARG A 41 1.43 -4.68 11.56
CA ARG A 41 1.17 -6.11 11.33
C ARG A 41 1.42 -6.48 9.87
N ALA A 42 1.05 -5.64 8.91
CA ALA A 42 1.33 -5.88 7.50
C ALA A 42 2.84 -5.82 7.21
N VAL A 43 3.55 -4.83 7.77
CA VAL A 43 5.01 -4.72 7.71
C VAL A 43 5.70 -5.97 8.28
N ASP A 44 5.30 -6.43 9.46
CA ASP A 44 5.87 -7.62 10.10
C ASP A 44 5.72 -8.87 9.22
N ARG A 45 4.53 -9.06 8.64
CA ARG A 45 4.27 -10.17 7.71
C ARG A 45 5.12 -10.07 6.45
N ALA A 46 5.26 -8.87 5.88
CA ALA A 46 6.13 -8.65 4.72
C ALA A 46 7.59 -8.95 5.05
N ASN A 47 8.11 -8.48 6.18
CA ASN A 47 9.50 -8.73 6.60
C ASN A 47 9.79 -10.21 6.86
N ARG A 48 8.86 -10.92 7.50
CA ARG A 48 8.97 -12.37 7.71
C ARG A 48 8.93 -13.14 6.40
N PHE A 49 8.04 -12.74 5.49
CA PHE A 49 7.98 -13.33 4.16
C PHE A 49 9.29 -13.12 3.40
N LEU A 50 9.83 -11.89 3.38
CA LEU A 50 11.09 -11.56 2.72
C LEU A 50 12.27 -12.34 3.30
N ALA A 51 12.36 -12.45 4.63
CA ALA A 51 13.40 -13.24 5.29
C ALA A 51 13.29 -14.76 4.97
N GLY A 52 12.07 -15.29 4.88
CA GLY A 52 11.85 -16.66 4.42
C GLY A 52 12.18 -16.86 2.94
N LEU A 53 11.88 -15.85 2.11
CA LEU A 53 12.15 -15.87 0.67
C LEU A 53 13.65 -15.88 0.36
N GLU A 54 14.47 -15.21 1.16
CA GLU A 54 15.94 -15.24 1.04
C GLU A 54 16.49 -16.66 1.14
N THR A 55 15.97 -17.45 2.09
CA THR A 55 16.42 -18.82 2.39
C THR A 55 15.63 -19.91 1.67
N ALA A 56 14.59 -19.53 0.91
CA ALA A 56 13.75 -20.46 0.16
C ALA A 56 14.52 -21.20 -0.95
N ASP A 57 14.30 -22.52 -1.03
CA ASP A 57 14.86 -23.37 -2.07
C ASP A 57 14.31 -22.97 -3.45
N ALA A 58 15.19 -22.90 -4.46
CA ALA A 58 14.81 -22.48 -5.81
C ALA A 58 13.76 -23.40 -6.47
N SER A 59 13.68 -24.67 -6.05
CA SER A 59 12.75 -25.67 -6.59
C SER A 59 11.28 -25.41 -6.29
N ILE A 60 10.96 -24.56 -5.31
CA ILE A 60 9.56 -24.23 -4.97
C ILE A 60 8.96 -23.21 -5.95
N PHE A 61 9.79 -22.51 -6.73
CA PHE A 61 9.36 -21.51 -7.69
C PHE A 61 9.04 -22.16 -9.03
N ALA A 62 7.88 -21.83 -9.59
CA ALA A 62 7.44 -22.38 -10.87
C ALA A 62 8.33 -21.91 -12.05
N ASP A 63 8.90 -20.72 -11.92
CA ASP A 63 9.79 -20.11 -12.90
C ASP A 63 10.92 -19.32 -12.21
N SER A 64 11.96 -18.95 -12.96
CA SER A 64 13.14 -18.26 -12.42
C SER A 64 12.86 -16.82 -11.96
N ASN A 65 11.78 -16.19 -12.42
CA ASN A 65 11.41 -14.81 -12.10
C ASN A 65 10.41 -14.70 -10.93
N SER A 66 9.69 -15.79 -10.63
CA SER A 66 8.67 -15.90 -9.57
C SER A 66 9.20 -15.38 -8.24
N LYS A 67 10.44 -15.75 -7.86
CA LYS A 67 11.07 -15.28 -6.61
C LYS A 67 11.15 -13.74 -6.58
N THR A 68 11.64 -13.12 -7.64
CA THR A 68 11.77 -11.66 -7.76
C THR A 68 10.41 -10.98 -7.77
N VAL A 69 9.42 -11.55 -8.45
CA VAL A 69 8.04 -11.02 -8.46
C VAL A 69 7.42 -11.06 -7.07
N TYR A 70 7.63 -12.13 -6.30
CA TYR A 70 7.14 -12.23 -4.93
C TYR A 70 7.83 -11.27 -3.98
N GLU A 71 9.15 -11.10 -4.12
CA GLU A 71 9.91 -10.10 -3.39
C GLU A 71 9.35 -8.70 -3.67
N ALA A 72 9.10 -8.39 -4.94
CA ALA A 72 8.59 -7.12 -5.39
C ALA A 72 7.20 -6.81 -4.84
N GLN A 73 6.28 -7.78 -4.82
CA GLN A 73 4.96 -7.63 -4.19
C GLN A 73 5.09 -7.39 -2.68
N ALA A 74 5.94 -8.15 -1.97
CA ALA A 74 6.10 -8.02 -0.53
C ALA A 74 6.73 -6.67 -0.13
N ARG A 75 7.76 -6.22 -0.84
CA ARG A 75 8.35 -4.89 -0.67
C ARG A 75 7.33 -3.79 -0.95
N ALA A 76 6.54 -3.90 -2.01
CA ALA A 76 5.51 -2.91 -2.32
C ALA A 76 4.41 -2.81 -1.23
N ILE A 77 3.97 -3.94 -0.65
CA ILE A 77 3.07 -3.94 0.52
C ILE A 77 3.71 -3.19 1.68
N ARG A 78 4.99 -3.47 1.98
CA ARG A 78 5.73 -2.81 3.07
C ARG A 78 5.84 -1.29 2.83
N GLY A 79 6.28 -0.89 1.64
CA GLY A 79 6.39 0.51 1.23
C GLY A 79 5.06 1.27 1.34
N TYR A 80 3.96 0.68 0.86
CA TYR A 80 2.62 1.26 0.99
C TYR A 80 2.20 1.49 2.45
N ASN A 81 2.42 0.49 3.32
CA ASN A 81 2.07 0.62 4.75
C ASN A 81 2.92 1.69 5.44
N TYR A 82 4.20 1.82 5.08
CA TYR A 82 5.04 2.90 5.60
C TYR A 82 4.64 4.27 5.05
N LEU A 83 4.23 4.37 3.79
CA LEU A 83 3.68 5.61 3.24
C LEU A 83 2.44 6.05 4.02
N TYR A 84 1.52 5.11 4.29
CA TYR A 84 0.33 5.38 5.11
C TYR A 84 0.68 5.82 6.54
N LEU A 85 1.56 5.10 7.22
CA LEU A 85 2.06 5.48 8.54
C LEU A 85 2.71 6.86 8.54
N THR A 86 3.51 7.16 7.52
CA THR A 86 4.25 8.42 7.45
C THR A 86 3.32 9.61 7.23
N LYS A 87 2.27 9.44 6.42
CA LYS A 87 1.23 10.48 6.22
C LYS A 87 0.49 10.82 7.52
N LEU A 88 0.25 9.83 8.38
CA LEU A 88 -0.52 10.02 9.61
C LEU A 88 0.33 10.44 10.82
N PHE A 89 1.52 9.85 10.98
CA PHE A 89 2.33 9.95 12.20
C PHE A 89 3.66 10.66 11.97
N GLY A 90 4.02 10.98 10.73
CA GLY A 90 5.34 11.47 10.36
C GLY A 90 6.39 10.37 10.48
N ARG A 91 7.51 10.64 11.16
CA ARG A 91 8.61 9.66 11.28
C ARG A 91 8.23 8.52 12.22
N VAL A 92 8.27 7.30 11.70
CA VAL A 92 7.98 6.07 12.45
C VAL A 92 9.18 5.11 12.41
N PRO A 93 9.34 4.19 13.38
CA PRO A 93 10.36 3.16 13.32
C PRO A 93 10.27 2.31 12.04
N MET A 94 11.31 2.32 11.23
CA MET A 94 11.36 1.59 9.96
C MET A 94 11.96 0.19 10.19
N LEU A 95 11.09 -0.79 10.41
CA LEU A 95 11.43 -2.22 10.42
C LEU A 95 11.64 -2.75 8.99
N LEU A 96 12.86 -3.15 8.67
CA LEU A 96 13.26 -3.71 7.37
C LEU A 96 13.34 -5.24 7.43
N THR A 97 13.83 -5.87 6.36
CA THR A 97 13.86 -7.34 6.24
C THR A 97 14.56 -7.98 7.44
N GLY A 98 13.95 -9.01 8.02
CA GLY A 98 14.43 -9.67 9.24
C GLY A 98 14.11 -8.96 10.56
N GLU A 99 13.67 -7.70 10.52
CA GLU A 99 13.25 -6.95 11.70
C GLU A 99 11.75 -7.09 11.96
N THR A 100 11.40 -7.32 13.22
CA THR A 100 10.03 -7.52 13.69
C THR A 100 9.82 -6.72 14.97
N TYR A 101 8.56 -6.55 15.38
CA TYR A 101 8.25 -5.97 16.68
C TYR A 101 8.89 -6.71 17.85
N THR A 102 9.08 -8.01 17.71
CA THR A 102 9.68 -8.84 18.75
C THR A 102 11.20 -8.81 18.75
N THR A 103 11.84 -8.62 17.60
CA THR A 103 13.31 -8.65 17.46
C THR A 103 13.95 -7.27 17.52
N SER A 104 13.18 -6.21 17.25
CA SER A 104 13.67 -4.84 17.15
C SER A 104 12.92 -3.90 18.11
N VAL A 105 12.64 -4.39 19.32
CA VAL A 105 11.97 -3.62 20.37
C VAL A 105 12.76 -2.33 20.64
N GLY A 106 12.07 -1.19 20.63
CA GLY A 106 12.70 0.11 20.90
C GLY A 106 13.51 0.67 19.74
N LYS A 107 13.39 0.12 18.52
CA LYS A 107 14.01 0.71 17.32
C LYS A 107 13.63 2.19 17.22
N ALA A 108 14.65 3.05 17.14
CA ALA A 108 14.45 4.47 16.98
C ALA A 108 13.81 4.76 15.61
N ARG A 109 12.97 5.80 15.56
CA ARG A 109 12.54 6.39 14.30
C ARG A 109 13.73 7.07 13.60
N PRO A 110 13.74 7.14 12.25
CA PRO A 110 14.77 7.87 11.51
C PRO A 110 14.98 9.30 11.99
N GLU A 111 16.20 9.82 11.85
CA GLU A 111 16.54 11.17 12.29
C GLU A 111 15.88 12.23 11.41
N SER A 112 15.75 11.92 10.12
CA SER A 112 15.12 12.78 9.12
C SER A 112 13.88 12.13 8.51
N VAL A 113 12.99 12.96 7.97
CA VAL A 113 11.85 12.46 7.17
C VAL A 113 12.35 11.91 5.83
N ASP A 114 13.45 12.44 5.31
CA ASP A 114 14.04 11.99 4.04
C ASP A 114 14.52 10.54 4.08
N GLU A 115 15.08 10.08 5.21
CA GLU A 115 15.39 8.66 5.42
C GLU A 115 14.13 7.77 5.39
N THR A 116 13.03 8.25 5.98
CA THR A 116 11.74 7.54 5.94
C THR A 116 11.26 7.42 4.50
N TYR A 117 11.32 8.52 3.75
CA TYR A 117 10.94 8.55 2.34
C TYR A 117 11.85 7.71 1.45
N ALA A 118 13.15 7.68 1.72
CA ALA A 118 14.10 6.88 0.95
C ALA A 118 13.79 5.38 1.06
N ALA A 119 13.49 4.88 2.27
CA ALA A 119 13.11 3.48 2.46
C ALA A 119 11.79 3.12 1.75
N ILE A 120 10.81 4.02 1.76
CA ILE A 120 9.54 3.83 1.03
C ILE A 120 9.79 3.84 -0.49
N GLU A 121 10.61 4.79 -0.97
CA GLU A 121 10.97 4.93 -2.38
C GLU A 121 11.70 3.69 -2.89
N GLU A 122 12.61 3.12 -2.12
CA GLU A 122 13.33 1.88 -2.47
C GLU A 122 12.36 0.72 -2.66
N ASP A 123 11.48 0.47 -1.69
CA ASP A 123 10.52 -0.63 -1.72
C ASP A 123 9.56 -0.54 -2.91
N LEU A 124 9.00 0.65 -3.13
CA LEU A 124 8.05 0.85 -4.22
C LEU A 124 8.74 0.91 -5.59
N SER A 125 9.97 1.42 -5.69
CA SER A 125 10.75 1.43 -6.94
C SER A 125 11.15 0.01 -7.35
N PHE A 126 11.55 -0.83 -6.39
CA PHE A 126 11.80 -2.24 -6.67
C PHE A 126 10.53 -2.92 -7.22
N GLY A 127 9.38 -2.66 -6.60
CA GLY A 127 8.08 -3.10 -7.12
C GLY A 127 7.80 -2.62 -8.55
N ARG A 128 8.00 -1.33 -8.82
CA ARG A 128 7.83 -0.73 -10.16
C ARG A 128 8.72 -1.41 -11.20
N ASP A 129 9.96 -1.73 -10.87
CA ASP A 129 10.96 -2.22 -11.83
C ASP A 129 10.80 -3.72 -12.14
N HIS A 130 10.23 -4.49 -11.20
CA HIS A 130 10.17 -5.95 -11.30
C HIS A 130 8.75 -6.53 -11.49
N LEU A 131 7.69 -5.73 -11.36
CA LEU A 131 6.32 -6.18 -11.59
C LEU A 131 5.83 -5.85 -12.99
N ASP A 132 4.84 -6.60 -13.46
CA ASP A 132 4.13 -6.33 -14.71
C ASP A 132 2.92 -5.41 -14.49
N TRP A 133 2.43 -4.83 -15.59
CA TRP A 133 1.23 -3.99 -15.60
C TRP A 133 -0.03 -4.78 -15.26
N LEU A 134 -0.07 -6.04 -15.68
CA LEU A 134 -1.17 -6.97 -15.40
C LEU A 134 -0.82 -7.87 -14.20
N PRO A 135 -1.82 -8.30 -13.43
CA PRO A 135 -1.61 -9.23 -12.32
C PRO A 135 -0.98 -10.55 -12.81
N MET A 136 -0.02 -11.05 -12.03
CA MET A 136 0.59 -12.36 -12.27
C MET A 136 -0.49 -13.45 -12.38
N ASN A 137 -0.40 -14.30 -13.40
CA ASN A 137 -1.38 -15.36 -13.70
C ASN A 137 -2.84 -14.90 -13.88
N GLY A 138 -3.10 -13.61 -14.09
CA GLY A 138 -4.45 -13.06 -14.13
C GLY A 138 -5.16 -13.09 -12.76
N GLU A 139 -4.40 -13.25 -11.68
CA GLU A 139 -4.93 -13.28 -10.32
C GLU A 139 -5.14 -11.83 -9.82
N TYR A 140 -6.33 -11.30 -10.11
CA TYR A 140 -6.73 -9.97 -9.69
C TYR A 140 -6.67 -9.78 -8.16
N GLY A 141 -6.23 -8.60 -7.74
CA GLY A 141 -5.95 -8.26 -6.33
C GLY A 141 -4.49 -8.40 -5.93
N ARG A 142 -3.63 -8.92 -6.82
CA ARG A 142 -2.18 -8.83 -6.66
C ARG A 142 -1.68 -7.41 -6.94
N ILE A 143 -0.56 -7.06 -6.31
CA ILE A 143 0.14 -5.82 -6.60
C ILE A 143 0.75 -5.88 -8.00
N THR A 144 0.58 -4.80 -8.75
CA THR A 144 1.10 -4.60 -10.11
C THR A 144 2.06 -3.42 -10.17
N LYS A 145 2.73 -3.25 -11.31
CA LYS A 145 3.53 -2.06 -11.62
C LYS A 145 2.73 -0.76 -11.48
N GLY A 146 1.45 -0.76 -11.89
CA GLY A 146 0.57 0.39 -11.77
C GLY A 146 0.36 0.83 -10.32
N PHE A 147 0.15 -0.11 -9.40
CA PHE A 147 0.07 0.16 -7.96
C PHE A 147 1.34 0.85 -7.46
N CYS A 148 2.52 0.29 -7.77
CA CYS A 148 3.79 0.85 -7.33
C CYS A 148 4.01 2.27 -7.85
N LYS A 149 3.74 2.52 -9.13
CA LYS A 149 3.85 3.86 -9.74
C LYS A 149 2.90 4.87 -9.12
N ALA A 150 1.65 4.48 -8.83
CA ALA A 150 0.66 5.37 -8.22
C ALA A 150 1.12 5.83 -6.82
N TYR A 151 1.61 4.91 -5.99
CA TYR A 151 2.07 5.25 -4.65
C TYR A 151 3.47 5.89 -4.63
N LEU A 152 4.33 5.63 -5.60
CA LEU A 152 5.56 6.41 -5.82
C LEU A 152 5.22 7.86 -6.16
N ALA A 153 4.26 8.09 -7.05
CA ALA A 153 3.82 9.43 -7.37
C ALA A 153 3.27 10.16 -6.14
N GLU A 154 2.49 9.47 -5.30
CA GLU A 154 2.02 10.02 -4.03
C GLU A 154 3.19 10.41 -3.11
N LEU A 155 4.18 9.52 -2.94
CA LEU A 155 5.38 9.82 -2.17
C LEU A 155 6.13 11.05 -2.74
N TYR A 156 6.29 11.13 -4.06
CA TYR A 156 6.95 12.26 -4.70
C TYR A 156 6.18 13.57 -4.52
N MET A 157 4.85 13.53 -4.52
CA MET A 157 4.03 14.70 -4.17
C MET A 157 4.24 15.14 -2.72
N LEU A 158 4.36 14.20 -1.76
CA LEU A 158 4.69 14.53 -0.36
C LEU A 158 6.09 15.17 -0.23
N LYS A 159 7.04 14.73 -1.05
CA LYS A 159 8.39 15.31 -1.17
C LYS A 159 8.42 16.65 -1.92
N LYS A 160 7.29 17.07 -2.51
CA LYS A 160 7.19 18.21 -3.44
C LYS A 160 8.04 18.06 -4.70
N ASP A 161 8.41 16.84 -5.06
CA ASP A 161 9.08 16.50 -6.32
C ASP A 161 8.01 16.22 -7.40
N PHE A 162 7.36 17.29 -7.85
CA PHE A 162 6.29 17.19 -8.84
C PHE A 162 6.76 16.69 -10.20
N THR A 163 8.05 16.83 -10.51
CA THR A 163 8.65 16.34 -11.75
C THR A 163 8.64 14.81 -11.76
N LYS A 164 9.16 14.17 -10.72
CA LYS A 164 9.12 12.69 -10.62
C LYS A 164 7.68 12.18 -10.50
N ALA A 165 6.84 12.84 -9.71
CA ALA A 165 5.43 12.46 -9.59
C ALA A 165 4.72 12.44 -10.95
N LYS A 166 4.93 13.50 -11.77
CA LYS A 166 4.37 13.58 -13.12
C LYS A 166 4.87 12.46 -14.01
N THR A 167 6.16 12.12 -13.94
CA THR A 167 6.72 11.02 -14.74
C THR A 167 6.04 9.69 -14.41
N GLU A 168 5.93 9.34 -13.13
CA GLU A 168 5.31 8.07 -12.73
C GLU A 168 3.83 8.00 -13.14
N LEU A 169 3.06 9.09 -12.97
CA LEU A 169 1.65 9.14 -13.38
C LEU A 169 1.47 9.12 -14.89
N LYS A 170 2.35 9.81 -15.62
CA LYS A 170 2.31 9.82 -17.08
C LYS A 170 2.57 8.43 -17.65
N ASP A 171 3.49 7.67 -17.08
CA ASP A 171 3.73 6.29 -17.48
C ASP A 171 2.49 5.41 -17.31
N ILE A 172 1.69 5.62 -16.25
CA ILE A 172 0.43 4.89 -16.04
C ILE A 172 -0.55 5.21 -17.18
N VAL A 173 -0.73 6.49 -17.51
CA VAL A 173 -1.64 6.93 -18.58
C VAL A 173 -1.17 6.44 -19.96
N ASP A 174 0.12 6.56 -20.24
CA ASP A 174 0.72 6.18 -21.53
C ASP A 174 0.85 4.66 -21.69
N SER A 175 0.72 3.87 -20.61
CA SER A 175 0.84 2.41 -20.64
C SER A 175 -0.19 1.71 -21.54
N GLY A 176 -1.34 2.35 -21.78
CA GLY A 176 -2.48 1.75 -22.47
C GLY A 176 -3.14 0.59 -21.71
N THR A 177 -2.68 0.27 -20.50
CA THR A 177 -3.24 -0.81 -19.66
C THR A 177 -4.56 -0.38 -19.03
N TYR A 178 -4.65 0.88 -18.62
CA TYR A 178 -5.80 1.44 -17.92
C TYR A 178 -6.61 2.39 -18.80
N SER A 179 -7.90 2.50 -18.54
CA SER A 179 -8.80 3.46 -19.19
C SER A 179 -9.92 3.86 -18.24
N LEU A 180 -10.33 5.12 -18.30
CA LEU A 180 -11.46 5.60 -17.49
C LEU A 180 -12.75 4.85 -17.84
N GLU A 181 -13.51 4.50 -16.82
CA GLU A 181 -14.85 3.97 -16.96
C GLU A 181 -15.78 5.06 -17.49
N PRO A 182 -16.62 4.76 -18.50
CA PRO A 182 -17.58 5.73 -19.02
C PRO A 182 -18.60 6.19 -17.96
N CYS A 183 -18.88 5.35 -16.97
CA CYS A 183 -19.80 5.60 -15.88
C CYS A 183 -19.07 5.56 -14.55
N PHE A 184 -18.96 6.71 -13.88
CA PHE A 184 -18.35 6.82 -12.56
C PHE A 184 -19.00 5.90 -11.50
N GLY A 185 -20.32 5.67 -11.62
CA GLY A 185 -21.04 4.79 -10.69
C GLY A 185 -20.56 3.34 -10.71
N ASN A 186 -19.94 2.89 -11.81
CA ASN A 186 -19.42 1.53 -11.93
C ASN A 186 -18.24 1.27 -11.00
N LEU A 187 -17.46 2.30 -10.64
CA LEU A 187 -16.29 2.17 -9.77
C LEU A 187 -16.64 1.71 -8.34
N HIS A 188 -17.91 1.80 -7.97
CA HIS A 188 -18.41 1.45 -6.65
C HIS A 188 -19.57 0.45 -6.69
N ALA A 189 -19.89 -0.08 -7.87
CA ALA A 189 -20.96 -1.05 -8.02
C ALA A 189 -20.49 -2.42 -7.51
N TRP A 190 -21.36 -3.10 -6.76
CA TRP A 190 -21.07 -4.36 -6.09
C TRP A 190 -20.84 -5.54 -7.04
N ASP A 191 -21.25 -5.43 -8.30
CA ASP A 191 -21.13 -6.46 -9.34
C ASP A 191 -20.08 -6.09 -10.40
N THR A 192 -19.53 -4.87 -10.33
CA THR A 192 -18.61 -4.33 -11.32
C THR A 192 -17.24 -4.16 -10.68
N HIS A 193 -16.45 -5.22 -10.75
CA HIS A 193 -15.10 -5.30 -10.17
C HIS A 193 -14.04 -5.32 -11.26
N TRP A 194 -12.81 -4.95 -10.91
CA TRP A 194 -11.63 -5.09 -11.79
C TRP A 194 -11.81 -4.41 -13.14
N THR A 195 -12.44 -3.24 -13.12
CA THR A 195 -12.64 -2.41 -14.30
C THR A 195 -11.30 -2.00 -14.91
N LYS A 196 -11.30 -1.50 -16.15
CA LYS A 196 -10.06 -1.01 -16.76
C LYS A 196 -9.52 0.25 -16.07
N GLU A 197 -10.31 0.94 -15.25
CA GLU A 197 -9.84 2.07 -14.46
C GLU A 197 -9.13 1.61 -13.17
N SER A 198 -9.35 0.37 -12.75
CA SER A 198 -8.94 -0.15 -11.46
C SER A 198 -7.45 -0.49 -11.42
N VAL A 199 -6.64 0.44 -10.91
CA VAL A 199 -5.21 0.20 -10.66
C VAL A 199 -4.99 -0.84 -9.56
N PHE A 200 -5.83 -0.81 -8.52
CA PHE A 200 -5.84 -1.78 -7.44
C PHE A 200 -7.18 -1.75 -6.70
N GLU A 201 -7.72 -2.93 -6.40
CA GLU A 201 -8.90 -3.11 -5.56
C GLU A 201 -8.59 -4.14 -4.46
N VAL A 202 -9.22 -3.96 -3.30
CA VAL A 202 -9.15 -4.94 -2.21
C VAL A 202 -10.26 -5.95 -2.41
N MET A 203 -9.89 -7.22 -2.53
CA MET A 203 -10.85 -8.31 -2.62
C MET A 203 -11.51 -8.56 -1.27
N TYR A 204 -12.84 -8.49 -1.23
CA TYR A 204 -13.64 -8.95 -0.10
C TYR A 204 -14.27 -10.30 -0.45
N HIS A 205 -14.23 -11.25 0.49
CA HIS A 205 -14.99 -12.49 0.37
C HIS A 205 -16.40 -12.23 0.91
N GLU A 206 -17.45 -12.57 0.14
CA GLU A 206 -18.82 -12.59 0.66
C GLU A 206 -18.90 -13.69 1.73
N GLN A 207 -18.97 -13.32 2.99
CA GLN A 207 -19.37 -14.28 4.03
C GLN A 207 -20.88 -14.51 3.90
N GLY A 208 -21.25 -15.67 3.34
CA GLY A 208 -22.61 -16.22 3.45
C GLY A 208 -22.88 -16.76 4.85
#